data_AF-A0A533SSU6-F1
#
_entry.id   AF-A0A533SSU6-F1
#
_cell.length_a   1.000
_cell.length_b   1.000
_cell.length_c   1.000
_cell.angle_alpha   90.00
_cell.angle_beta   90.00
_cell.angle_gamma   90.00
#
_symmetry.space_group_name_H-M   'P 1'
#
loop_
_entity.id
_entity.type
_entity.pdbx_description
1 polymer ?
#
loop_
_entity_poly.entity_id
_entity_poly.type
_entity_poly.pdbx_seq_one_letter_code
_entity_poly.pdbx_strand_id
1 'polypeptide(L)'
;PSSIHAAEIKAICGQLDLALSGRMHMAIACLGQGTPVACITYQGKFEGLYRHFELDGLTIDPVTATQPGRLAAFFLPVIDRREAIRRQIQSQLPKVRVLAAENFRLAQG
;
A
#
# COMPACT_ATOMS: atom_id res chain seq x y z
N PRO A 1 26.45 8.10 8.16
CA PRO A 1 24.98 8.02 8.38
C PRO A 1 24.61 6.71 9.08
N SER A 2 23.87 6.77 10.18
CA SER A 2 23.28 5.56 10.81
C SER A 2 22.21 4.97 9.89
N SER A 3 22.17 3.64 9.76
CA SER A 3 21.18 2.96 8.92
C SER A 3 19.77 3.07 9.54
N ILE A 4 18.77 3.39 8.72
CA ILE A 4 17.36 3.37 9.13
C ILE A 4 16.87 1.91 9.08
N HIS A 5 16.30 1.43 10.17
CA HIS A 5 15.75 0.07 10.29
C HIS A 5 14.32 -0.04 9.75
N ALA A 6 13.89 -1.26 9.41
CA ALA A 6 12.55 -1.52 8.88
C ALA A 6 11.42 -1.06 9.82
N ALA A 7 11.62 -1.16 11.14
CA ALA A 7 10.66 -0.68 12.14
C ALA A 7 10.50 0.85 12.10
N GLU A 8 11.58 1.58 11.89
CA GLU A 8 11.56 3.05 11.78
C GLU A 8 10.86 3.48 10.49
N ILE A 9 11.14 2.81 9.37
CA ILE A 9 10.42 3.05 8.11
C ILE A 9 8.93 2.81 8.30
N LYS A 10 8.54 1.73 8.98
CA LYS A 10 7.14 1.42 9.26
C LYS A 10 6.49 2.50 10.12
N ALA A 11 7.16 2.97 11.17
CA ALA A 11 6.67 4.06 12.01
C ALA A 11 6.48 5.36 11.22
N ILE A 12 7.41 5.69 10.31
CA ILE A 12 7.28 6.85 9.41
C ILE A 12 6.06 6.67 8.49
N CYS A 13 5.89 5.49 7.87
CA CYS A 13 4.73 5.22 7.01
C CYS A 13 3.40 5.43 7.75
N GLY A 14 3.31 5.08 9.04
CA GLY A 14 2.11 5.28 9.85
C GLY A 14 1.76 6.75 10.13
N GLN A 15 2.69 7.68 9.91
CA GLN A 15 2.47 9.13 10.09
C GLN A 15 2.08 9.85 8.81
N LEU A 16 2.06 9.17 7.65
CA LEU A 16 1.70 9.77 6.38
C LEU A 16 0.18 9.80 6.17
N ASP A 17 -0.29 10.81 5.45
CA ASP A 17 -1.69 10.89 5.02
C ASP A 17 -2.02 9.97 3.85
N LEU A 18 -1.05 9.82 2.95
CA LEU A 18 -1.11 9.04 1.73
C LEU A 18 0.31 8.89 1.19
N ALA A 19 0.61 7.76 0.55
CA ALA A 19 1.87 7.54 -0.14
C ALA A 19 1.66 7.19 -1.63
N LEU A 20 2.66 7.50 -2.45
CA LEU A 20 2.83 6.97 -3.81
C LEU A 20 4.15 6.20 -3.85
N SER A 21 4.14 4.96 -4.32
CA SER A 21 5.34 4.12 -4.30
C SER A 21 5.47 3.20 -5.51
N GLY A 22 6.67 3.06 -6.05
CA GLY A 22 7.02 1.99 -6.99
C GLY A 22 7.51 0.70 -6.32
N ARG A 23 7.53 0.64 -4.97
CA ARG A 23 8.16 -0.43 -4.18
C ARG A 23 7.13 -1.14 -3.31
N MET A 24 6.96 -2.44 -3.55
CA MET A 24 6.01 -3.29 -2.82
C MET A 24 6.21 -3.26 -1.29
N HIS A 25 7.45 -3.31 -0.80
CA HIS A 25 7.73 -3.31 0.64
C HIS A 25 7.21 -2.05 1.33
N MET A 26 7.35 -0.89 0.70
CA MET A 26 6.80 0.37 1.24
C MET A 26 5.28 0.35 1.22
N ALA A 27 4.66 -0.22 0.19
CA ALA A 27 3.20 -0.37 0.14
C ALA A 27 2.68 -1.28 1.26
N ILE A 28 3.34 -2.43 1.50
CA ILE A 28 3.03 -3.33 2.62
C ILE A 28 3.19 -2.62 3.96
N ALA A 29 4.27 -1.82 4.13
CA ALA A 29 4.48 -1.03 5.35
C ALA A 29 3.35 -0.02 5.57
N CYS A 30 2.92 0.71 4.53
CA CYS A 30 1.82 1.66 4.61
C CYS A 30 0.49 0.97 4.97
N LEU A 31 0.11 -0.08 4.22
CA LEU A 31 -1.12 -0.83 4.46
C LEU A 31 -1.13 -1.45 5.87
N GLY A 32 0.00 -2.01 6.31
CA GLY A 32 0.19 -2.56 7.64
C GLY A 32 0.18 -1.52 8.78
N GLN A 33 0.16 -0.23 8.46
CA GLN A 33 -0.01 0.88 9.40
C GLN A 33 -1.35 1.59 9.24
N GLY A 34 -2.21 1.16 8.33
CA GLY A 34 -3.48 1.85 8.06
C GLY A 34 -3.33 3.07 7.14
N THR A 35 -2.16 3.25 6.52
CA THR A 35 -1.87 4.40 5.65
C THR A 35 -2.26 4.09 4.20
N PRO A 36 -3.10 4.92 3.56
CA PRO A 36 -3.38 4.83 2.13
C PRO A 36 -2.10 4.86 1.29
N VAL A 37 -2.03 4.02 0.27
CA VAL A 37 -0.92 4.00 -0.67
C VAL A 37 -1.43 3.68 -2.06
N ALA A 38 -0.97 4.45 -3.05
CA ALA A 38 -1.09 4.13 -4.47
C ALA A 38 0.27 3.66 -5.00
N CYS A 39 0.28 2.84 -6.05
CA CYS A 39 1.49 2.28 -6.59
C CYS A 39 1.67 2.48 -8.09
N ILE A 40 2.92 2.77 -8.48
CA ILE A 40 3.38 2.62 -9.86
C ILE A 40 3.87 1.19 -9.99
N THR A 41 3.07 0.31 -10.59
CA THR A 41 3.25 -1.14 -10.49
C THR A 41 3.80 -1.76 -11.75
N TYR A 42 4.51 -2.86 -11.59
CA TYR A 42 4.91 -3.75 -12.67
C TYR A 42 4.40 -5.18 -12.35
N GLN A 43 3.91 -5.90 -13.36
CA GLN A 43 3.63 -7.35 -13.31
C GLN A 43 2.52 -7.86 -12.36
N GLY A 44 1.38 -7.17 -12.18
CA GLY A 44 0.17 -7.76 -11.56
C GLY A 44 0.24 -8.20 -10.08
N LYS A 45 1.44 -8.17 -9.46
CA LYS A 45 1.64 -8.64 -8.06
C LYS A 45 0.96 -7.77 -7.01
N PHE A 46 0.64 -6.52 -7.36
CA PHE A 46 -0.01 -5.58 -6.45
C PHE A 46 -1.52 -5.82 -6.34
N GLU A 47 -2.17 -6.39 -7.37
CA GLU A 47 -3.61 -6.66 -7.35
C GLU A 47 -3.97 -7.68 -6.27
N GLY A 48 -3.11 -8.68 -6.04
CA GLY A 48 -3.28 -9.61 -4.91
C GLY A 48 -3.21 -8.92 -3.55
N LEU A 49 -2.26 -7.99 -3.41
CA LEU A 49 -2.09 -7.19 -2.18
C LEU A 49 -3.33 -6.33 -1.89
N TYR A 50 -3.82 -5.57 -2.87
CA TYR A 50 -4.96 -4.67 -2.69
C TYR A 50 -6.28 -5.43 -2.50
N ARG A 51 -6.45 -6.61 -3.09
CA ARG A 51 -7.63 -7.48 -2.87
C ARG A 51 -7.85 -7.86 -1.42
N HIS A 52 -6.80 -8.01 -0.62
CA HIS A 52 -6.94 -8.27 0.82
C HIS A 52 -7.59 -7.12 1.59
N PHE A 53 -7.54 -5.92 1.04
CA PHE A 53 -8.16 -4.71 1.58
C PHE A 53 -9.40 -4.29 0.79
N GLU A 54 -9.83 -5.08 -0.20
CA GLU A 54 -10.97 -4.79 -1.10
C GLU A 54 -10.79 -3.48 -1.91
N LEU A 55 -9.54 -3.06 -2.12
CA LEU A 55 -9.21 -1.80 -2.77
C LEU A 55 -8.96 -1.99 -4.27
N ASP A 56 -9.48 -1.05 -5.07
CA ASP A 56 -9.29 -1.01 -6.51
C ASP A 56 -8.86 0.39 -6.98
N GLY A 57 -8.24 0.45 -8.16
CA GLY A 57 -7.85 1.72 -8.80
C GLY A 57 -6.71 2.45 -8.08
N LEU A 58 -5.90 1.74 -7.28
CA LEU A 58 -4.72 2.26 -6.59
C LEU A 58 -3.40 1.90 -7.30
N THR A 59 -3.49 1.42 -8.53
CA THR A 59 -2.33 1.06 -9.34
C THR A 59 -2.35 1.79 -10.68
N ILE A 60 -1.17 2.18 -11.14
CA ILE A 60 -0.91 2.71 -12.47
C ILE A 60 0.34 2.02 -13.03
N ASP A 61 0.36 1.70 -14.32
CA ASP A 61 1.55 1.15 -14.95
C ASP A 61 2.57 2.27 -15.28
N PRO A 62 3.87 1.97 -15.39
CA PRO A 62 4.89 3.00 -15.55
C PRO A 62 4.81 3.71 -16.90
N VAL A 63 4.33 3.04 -17.96
CA VAL A 63 4.21 3.63 -19.29
C VAL A 63 3.10 4.68 -19.30
N THR A 64 1.95 4.38 -18.66
CA THR A 64 0.89 5.36 -18.49
C THR A 64 1.31 6.47 -17.53
N ALA A 65 2.03 6.17 -16.45
CA ALA A 65 2.44 7.17 -15.47
C ALA A 65 3.40 8.24 -16.02
N THR A 66 4.23 7.90 -17.02
CA THR A 66 5.17 8.85 -17.64
C THR A 66 4.54 9.73 -18.73
N GLN A 67 3.32 9.40 -19.18
CA GLN A 67 2.60 10.24 -20.13
C GLN A 67 2.16 11.56 -19.46
N PRO A 68 2.24 12.70 -20.18
CA PRO A 68 1.86 14.00 -19.63
C PRO A 68 0.45 14.00 -19.00
N GLY A 69 0.37 14.48 -17.75
CA GLY A 69 -0.88 14.63 -17.00
C GLY A 69 -1.52 13.33 -16.48
N ARG A 70 -1.08 12.15 -16.91
CA ARG A 70 -1.71 10.87 -16.55
C ARG A 70 -1.49 10.49 -15.09
N LEU A 71 -0.28 10.72 -14.54
CA LEU A 71 -0.02 10.49 -13.12
C LEU A 71 -0.89 11.39 -12.23
N ALA A 72 -1.06 12.67 -12.61
CA ALA A 72 -1.91 13.60 -11.86
C ALA A 72 -3.38 13.19 -11.94
N ALA A 73 -3.88 12.84 -13.14
CA ALA A 73 -5.24 12.36 -13.34
C ALA A 73 -5.55 11.08 -12.53
N PHE A 74 -4.55 10.23 -12.32
CA PHE A 74 -4.65 9.04 -11.48
C PHE A 74 -4.61 9.37 -9.98
N PHE A 75 -3.65 10.20 -9.55
CA PHE A 75 -3.34 10.35 -8.13
C PHE A 75 -4.21 11.39 -7.41
N LEU A 76 -4.68 12.44 -8.10
CA LEU A 76 -5.56 13.45 -7.49
C LEU A 76 -6.87 12.84 -6.93
N PRO A 77 -7.60 11.98 -7.66
CA PRO A 77 -8.76 11.29 -7.09
C PRO A 77 -8.45 10.37 -5.91
N VAL A 78 -7.20 9.92 -5.76
CA VAL A 78 -6.77 9.13 -4.60
C VAL A 78 -6.58 10.04 -3.38
N ILE A 79 -5.99 11.23 -3.58
CA ILE A 79 -5.86 12.25 -2.54
C ILE A 79 -7.22 12.63 -1.98
N ASP A 80 -8.21 12.87 -2.84
CA ASP A 80 -9.57 13.26 -2.43
C ASP A 80 -10.27 12.16 -1.62
N ARG A 81 -10.01 10.89 -1.95
CA ARG A 81 -10.64 9.71 -1.32
C ARG A 81 -9.80 9.10 -0.19
N ARG A 82 -8.66 9.69 0.19
CA ARG A 82 -7.70 9.10 1.14
C ARG A 82 -8.31 8.67 2.47
N GLU A 83 -9.26 9.44 3.01
CA GLU A 83 -9.92 9.08 4.28
C GLU A 83 -10.87 7.89 4.13
N ALA A 84 -11.54 7.75 2.99
CA ALA A 84 -12.36 6.58 2.71
C ALA A 84 -11.49 5.33 2.55
N ILE A 85 -10.37 5.47 1.82
CA ILE A 85 -9.37 4.39 1.65
C ILE A 85 -8.79 4.00 3.01
N ARG A 86 -8.43 4.97 3.87
CA ARG A 86 -7.93 4.72 5.22
C ARG A 86 -8.92 3.91 6.05
N ARG A 87 -10.19 4.31 6.08
CA ARG A 87 -11.24 3.57 6.81
C ARG A 87 -11.36 2.13 6.31
N GLN A 88 -11.31 1.93 5.00
CA GLN A 88 -11.37 0.61 4.39
C GLN A 88 -10.14 -0.25 4.72
N ILE A 89 -8.93 0.33 4.71
CA ILE A 89 -7.72 -0.37 5.14
C ILE A 89 -7.88 -0.81 6.60
N GLN A 90 -8.30 0.11 7.47
CA GLN A 90 -8.47 -0.15 8.90
C GLN A 90 -9.52 -1.23 9.18
N SER A 91 -10.61 -1.29 8.41
CA SER A 91 -11.65 -2.32 8.58
C SER A 91 -11.16 -3.71 8.18
N GLN A 92 -10.29 -3.81 7.17
CA GLN A 92 -9.75 -5.10 6.68
C GLN A 92 -8.46 -5.54 7.39
N LEU A 93 -7.71 -4.61 7.99
CA LEU A 93 -6.40 -4.87 8.61
C LEU A 93 -6.42 -5.99 9.67
N PRO A 94 -7.44 -6.12 10.55
CA PRO A 94 -7.50 -7.23 11.50
C PRO A 94 -7.49 -8.60 10.80
N LYS A 95 -8.28 -8.77 9.73
CA LYS A 95 -8.35 -10.00 8.94
C LYS A 95 -7.01 -10.32 8.27
N VAL A 96 -6.36 -9.30 7.70
CA VAL A 96 -5.03 -9.45 7.06
C VAL A 96 -3.97 -9.88 8.08
N ARG A 97 -4.01 -9.34 9.31
CA ARG A 97 -3.08 -9.72 10.38
C ARG A 97 -3.24 -11.19 10.81
N VAL A 98 -4.48 -11.69 10.85
CA VAL A 98 -4.75 -13.12 11.12
C VAL A 98 -4.15 -14.00 10.04
N LEU A 99 -4.45 -13.70 8.76
CA LEU A 99 -3.91 -14.44 7.61
C LEU A 99 -2.37 -14.45 7.61
N ALA A 100 -1.75 -13.30 7.91
CA ALA A 100 -0.30 -13.20 7.98
C ALA A 100 0.29 -14.07 9.11
N ALA A 101 -0.37 -14.11 10.28
CA ALA A 101 0.08 -14.95 11.40
C ALA A 101 -0.04 -16.45 11.09
N GLU A 102 -1.09 -16.87 10.37
CA GLU A 102 -1.27 -18.26 9.94
C GLU A 102 -0.14 -18.75 9.04
N ASN A 103 0.37 -17.90 8.14
CA ASN A 103 1.50 -18.23 7.27
C ASN A 103 2.77 -18.58 8.06
N PHE A 104 3.05 -17.86 9.15
CA PHE A 104 4.20 -18.16 10.01
C PHE A 104 4.01 -19.45 10.81
N ARG A 105 2.77 -19.76 11.22
CA ARG A 105 2.45 -21.02 11.91
C ARG A 105 2.65 -22.23 11.00
N LEU A 106 2.24 -22.12 9.73
CA LEU A 106 2.40 -23.19 8.74
C LEU A 106 3.85 -23.40 8.31
N ALA A 107 4.67 -22.34 8.32
CA ALA A 107 6.09 -22.44 7.97
C ALA A 107 6.97 -23.05 9.08
N GLN A 108 6.44 -23.23 10.29
CA GLN A 108 7.14 -23.78 11.45
C GLN A 108 6.73 -25.23 11.79
N GLY A 109 5.77 -25.81 11.05
CA GLY A 109 5.36 -27.21 11.16
C GLY A 109 5.77 -28.02 9.94
#